data_AF-A0A5R9GNU6-F1
#
_entry.id   AF-A0A5R9GNU6-F1
#
_cell.length_a   1.000
_cell.length_b   1.000
_cell.length_c   1.000
_cell.angle_alpha   90.00
_cell.angle_beta   90.00
_cell.angle_gamma   90.00
#
_symmetry.space_group_name_H-M   'P 1'
#
loop_
_entity.id
_entity.type
_entity.pdbx_description
1 polymer ?
#
loop_
_entity_poly.entity_id
_entity_poly.type
_entity_poly.pdbx_seq_one_letter_code
_entity_poly.pdbx_strand_id
1 'polypeptide(L)'
;MAAAIASVRNGKLETAEVILVDLVAFAPAETRAWKLLARVQRELGHFDAGIASARRALHLQSMQQQQEPPASLTLARLFFEQGEHDEAKAMLARLIERNPHNPELLQLRDKWQTETTA
;
A
#
# COMPACT_ATOMS: atom_id res chain seq x y z
N MET A 1 -3.03 10.86 12.28
CA MET A 1 -3.67 10.60 10.96
C MET A 1 -5.14 11.04 10.88
N ALA A 2 -6.05 10.58 11.75
CA ALA A 2 -7.48 10.93 11.67
C ALA A 2 -7.77 12.44 11.69
N ALA A 3 -7.09 13.19 12.58
CA ALA A 3 -7.22 14.65 12.66
C ALA A 3 -6.83 15.36 11.35
N ALA A 4 -5.73 14.96 10.70
CA ALA A 4 -5.33 15.50 9.40
C ALA A 4 -6.39 15.22 8.32
N ILE A 5 -6.95 14.01 8.27
CA ILE A 5 -8.00 13.66 7.30
C ILE A 5 -9.25 14.52 7.51
N ALA A 6 -9.65 14.74 8.76
CA ALA A 6 -10.78 15.60 9.10
C ALA A 6 -10.50 17.06 8.67
N SER A 7 -9.30 17.58 8.94
CA SER A 7 -8.90 18.94 8.52
C SER A 7 -8.96 19.11 7.01
N VAL A 8 -8.45 18.14 6.23
CA VAL A 8 -8.54 18.16 4.76
C VAL A 8 -9.99 18.14 4.28
N ARG A 9 -10.84 17.28 4.85
CA ARG A 9 -12.27 17.21 4.50
C ARG A 9 -13.01 18.52 4.77
N ASN A 10 -12.58 19.26 5.79
CA ASN A 10 -13.16 20.53 6.19
C ASN A 10 -12.49 21.74 5.49
N GLY A 11 -11.61 21.51 4.50
CA GLY A 11 -10.92 22.57 3.76
C GLY A 11 -9.84 23.33 4.55
N LYS A 12 -9.51 22.88 5.76
CA LYS A 12 -8.49 23.48 6.63
C LYS A 12 -7.11 22.94 6.25
N LEU A 13 -6.63 23.31 5.08
CA LEU A 13 -5.44 22.73 4.47
C LEU A 13 -4.16 23.09 5.23
N GLU A 14 -4.04 24.32 5.73
CA GLU A 14 -2.88 24.77 6.52
C GLU A 14 -2.79 24.00 7.85
N THR A 15 -3.94 23.80 8.51
CA THR A 15 -4.01 22.97 9.72
C THR A 15 -3.66 21.52 9.41
N ALA A 16 -4.13 20.99 8.27
CA ALA A 16 -3.79 19.65 7.84
C ALA A 16 -2.29 19.49 7.58
N GLU A 17 -1.64 20.49 6.96
CA GLU A 17 -0.20 20.50 6.72
C GLU A 17 0.58 20.41 8.03
N VAL A 18 0.26 21.25 9.02
CA VAL A 18 0.93 21.22 10.34
C VAL A 18 0.83 19.84 10.99
N ILE A 19 -0.39 19.29 11.08
CA ILE A 19 -0.62 17.97 11.67
C ILE A 19 0.16 16.88 10.92
N LEU A 20 0.26 16.99 9.59
CA LEU A 20 0.94 16.02 8.76
C LEU A 20 2.46 16.12 8.88
N VAL A 21 3.02 17.32 8.99
CA VAL A 21 4.45 17.55 9.26
C VAL A 21 4.84 16.92 10.60
N ASP A 22 4.06 17.16 11.65
CA ASP A 22 4.30 16.55 12.96
C ASP A 22 4.18 15.02 12.89
N LEU A 23 3.19 14.52 12.16
CA LEU A 23 2.97 13.09 12.01
C LEU A 23 4.14 12.40 11.31
N VAL A 24 4.68 12.98 10.23
CA VAL A 24 5.80 12.37 9.51
C VAL A 24 7.13 12.53 10.25
N ALA A 25 7.26 13.51 11.15
CA ALA A 25 8.38 13.59 12.07
C ALA A 25 8.34 12.46 13.11
N PHE A 26 7.15 12.13 13.63
CA PHE A 26 6.98 11.03 14.59
C PHE A 26 7.00 9.64 13.94
N ALA A 27 6.38 9.49 12.78
CA ALA A 27 6.26 8.24 12.03
C ALA A 27 6.83 8.39 10.60
N PRO A 28 8.17 8.46 10.45
CA PRO A 28 8.81 8.77 9.18
C PRO A 28 8.66 7.68 8.11
N ALA A 29 8.25 6.47 8.50
CA ALA A 29 7.97 5.34 7.61
C ALA A 29 6.50 5.25 7.16
N GLU A 30 5.61 6.14 7.62
CA GLU A 30 4.19 6.09 7.27
C GLU A 30 3.95 6.64 5.85
N THR A 31 4.00 5.75 4.85
CA THR A 31 3.82 6.08 3.43
C THR A 31 2.55 6.89 3.17
N ARG A 32 1.44 6.60 3.85
CA ARG A 32 0.16 7.27 3.62
C ARG A 32 0.17 8.72 4.09
N ALA A 33 0.88 9.02 5.18
CA ALA A 33 1.02 10.37 5.70
C ALA A 33 1.79 11.25 4.71
N TRP A 34 2.92 10.75 4.17
CA TRP A 34 3.69 11.45 3.13
C TRP A 34 2.88 11.71 1.85
N LYS A 35 2.06 10.75 1.40
CA LYS A 35 1.15 10.93 0.26
C LYS A 35 0.11 12.03 0.53
N LEU A 36 -0.47 12.05 1.72
CA LEU A 36 -1.46 13.07 2.08
C LEU A 36 -0.82 14.45 2.21
N LEU A 37 0.38 14.54 2.81
CA LEU A 37 1.14 15.78 2.94
C LEU A 37 1.46 16.39 1.57
N ALA A 38 1.96 15.57 0.64
CA ALA A 38 2.22 16.00 -0.73
C ALA A 38 0.98 16.58 -1.42
N ARG A 39 -0.19 15.95 -1.21
CA ARG A 39 -1.46 16.43 -1.76
C ARG A 39 -1.86 17.79 -1.17
N VAL A 40 -1.80 17.91 0.16
CA VAL A 40 -2.16 19.15 0.87
C VAL A 40 -1.23 20.29 0.46
N GLN A 41 0.08 20.05 0.41
CA GLN A 41 1.08 21.02 -0.05
C GLN A 41 0.85 21.49 -1.48
N ARG A 42 0.48 20.57 -2.38
CA ARG A 42 0.09 20.93 -3.74
C ARG A 42 -1.15 21.82 -3.78
N GLU A 43 -2.17 21.53 -2.97
CA GLU A 43 -3.40 22.32 -2.90
C GLU A 43 -3.17 23.71 -2.29
N LEU A 44 -2.18 23.86 -1.40
CA LEU A 44 -1.72 25.15 -0.86
C LEU A 44 -0.76 25.92 -1.78
N GLY A 45 -0.29 25.29 -2.88
CA GLY A 45 0.71 25.88 -3.79
C GLY A 45 2.17 25.75 -3.31
N HIS A 46 2.42 25.02 -2.22
CA HIS A 46 3.76 24.68 -1.73
C HIS A 46 4.43 23.59 -2.58
N PHE A 47 4.67 23.87 -3.86
CA PHE A 47 5.07 22.85 -4.85
C PHE A 47 6.38 22.13 -4.51
N ASP A 48 7.42 22.85 -4.09
CA ASP A 48 8.72 22.25 -3.77
C ASP A 48 8.62 21.27 -2.58
N ALA A 49 7.91 21.68 -1.53
CA ALA A 49 7.64 20.83 -0.38
C ALA A 49 6.79 19.62 -0.77
N GLY A 50 5.77 19.82 -1.59
CA GLY A 50 4.92 18.75 -2.11
C GLY A 50 5.71 17.71 -2.92
N ILE A 51 6.65 18.16 -3.77
CA ILE A 51 7.55 17.27 -4.52
C ILE A 51 8.43 16.46 -3.57
N ALA A 52 9.02 17.09 -2.54
CA ALA A 52 9.84 16.40 -1.55
C ALA A 52 9.03 15.32 -0.81
N SER A 53 7.82 15.66 -0.34
CA SER A 53 6.90 14.74 0.32
C SER A 53 6.50 13.57 -0.59
N ALA A 54 6.23 13.83 -1.86
CA ALA A 54 5.88 12.80 -2.84
C ALA A 54 7.05 11.85 -3.11
N ARG A 55 8.28 12.37 -3.25
CA ARG A 55 9.50 11.56 -3.41
C ARG A 55 9.71 10.65 -2.20
N ARG A 56 9.49 11.16 -0.99
CA ARG A 56 9.60 10.35 0.23
C ARG A 56 8.57 9.22 0.25
N ALA A 57 7.32 9.50 -0.10
CA ALA A 57 6.29 8.47 -0.21
C ALA A 57 6.65 7.38 -1.23
N LEU A 58 7.17 7.75 -2.40
CA LEU A 58 7.58 6.78 -3.44
C LEU A 58 8.74 5.90 -2.97
N HIS A 59 9.74 6.50 -2.30
CA HIS A 59 10.87 5.75 -1.76
C HIS A 59 10.42 4.72 -0.70
N LEU A 60 9.54 5.12 0.23
CA LEU A 60 9.00 4.21 1.24
C LEU A 60 8.16 3.08 0.63
N GLN A 61 7.35 3.40 -0.38
CA GLN A 61 6.58 2.38 -1.12
C GLN A 61 7.50 1.36 -1.80
N SER A 62 8.60 1.81 -2.41
CA SER A 62 9.60 0.91 -3.01
C SER A 62 10.30 0.04 -1.97
N MET A 63 10.67 0.59 -0.81
CA MET A 63 11.28 -0.17 0.28
C MET A 63 10.33 -1.22 0.84
N GLN A 64 9.04 -0.89 1.02
CA GLN A 64 8.03 -1.87 1.44
C GLN A 64 7.88 -3.00 0.41
N GLN A 65 7.88 -2.68 -0.89
CA GLN A 65 7.81 -3.69 -1.95
C GLN A 65 9.05 -4.58 -2.03
N GLN A 66 10.22 -4.08 -1.64
CA GLN A 66 11.47 -4.86 -1.59
C GLN A 66 11.58 -5.74 -0.36
N GLN A 67 10.91 -5.37 0.75
CA GLN A 67 10.85 -6.20 1.95
C GLN A 67 9.81 -7.33 1.85
N GLU A 68 8.82 -7.20 0.98
CA GLU A 68 7.90 -8.28 0.69
C GLU A 68 8.61 -9.37 -0.14
N PRO A 69 8.59 -10.64 0.30
CA PRO A 69 9.16 -11.73 -0.49
C PRO A 69 8.58 -11.68 -1.90
N PRO A 70 9.42 -11.82 -2.94
CA PRO A 70 8.91 -11.86 -4.30
C PRO A 70 7.87 -12.97 -4.40
N ALA A 71 6.61 -12.58 -4.60
CA ALA A 71 5.53 -13.54 -4.73
C ALA A 71 5.83 -14.44 -5.93
N SER A 72 5.85 -15.75 -5.69
CA SER A 72 6.17 -16.77 -6.69
C SER A 72 5.03 -17.75 -6.76
N LEU A 73 4.55 -18.03 -7.98
CA LEU A 73 3.46 -18.97 -8.20
C LEU A 73 3.84 -20.38 -7.73
N THR A 74 5.11 -20.77 -7.93
CA THR A 74 5.65 -22.04 -7.47
C THR A 74 5.62 -22.14 -5.96
N LEU A 75 6.09 -21.12 -5.23
CA LEU A 75 6.03 -21.12 -3.76
C LEU A 75 4.58 -21.12 -3.26
N ALA A 76 3.67 -20.40 -3.93
CA ALA A 76 2.27 -20.36 -3.53
C ALA A 76 1.62 -21.74 -3.61
N ARG A 77 1.91 -22.48 -4.70
CA ARG A 77 1.44 -23.86 -4.87
C ARG A 77 2.02 -24.79 -3.80
N LEU A 78 3.31 -24.65 -3.49
CA LEU A 78 3.96 -25.45 -2.45
C LEU A 78 3.36 -25.21 -1.06
N PHE A 79 3.11 -23.95 -0.67
CA PHE A 79 2.41 -23.66 0.59
C PHE A 79 1.00 -24.26 0.61
N PHE A 80 0.28 -24.19 -0.52
CA PHE A 80 -1.05 -24.78 -0.63
C PHE A 80 -1.03 -26.31 -0.46
N GLU A 81 -0.03 -26.99 -1.05
CA GLU A 81 0.18 -28.44 -0.90
C GLU A 81 0.63 -28.84 0.51
N GLN A 82 1.33 -27.94 1.21
CA GLN A 82 1.73 -28.13 2.61
C GLN A 82 0.59 -27.85 3.61
N GLY A 83 -0.58 -27.41 3.14
CA GLY A 83 -1.72 -27.04 3.98
C GLY A 83 -1.67 -25.62 4.53
N GLU A 84 -0.62 -24.85 4.22
CA GLU A 84 -0.48 -23.42 4.52
C GLU A 84 -1.30 -22.58 3.51
N HIS A 85 -2.63 -22.78 3.55
CA HIS A 85 -3.54 -22.19 2.59
C HIS A 85 -3.63 -20.66 2.69
N ASP A 86 -3.41 -20.09 3.88
CA ASP A 86 -3.47 -18.64 4.11
C ASP A 86 -2.27 -17.93 3.45
N GLU A 87 -1.06 -18.46 3.65
CA GLU A 87 0.18 -18.00 3.01
C GLU A 87 0.12 -18.14 1.49
N ALA A 88 -0.38 -19.28 1.01
CA ALA A 88 -0.58 -19.52 -0.42
C ALA A 88 -1.52 -18.48 -1.06
N LYS A 89 -2.67 -18.22 -0.43
CA LYS A 89 -3.65 -17.23 -0.92
C LYS A 89 -3.11 -15.81 -0.84
N ALA A 90 -2.38 -15.46 0.21
CA ALA A 90 -1.76 -14.14 0.35
C ALA A 90 -0.74 -13.89 -0.77
N MET A 91 0.09 -14.87 -1.11
CA MET A 91 1.01 -14.73 -2.25
C MET A 91 0.31 -14.69 -3.60
N LEU A 92 -0.73 -15.50 -3.80
CA LEU A 92 -1.51 -15.47 -5.03
C LEU A 92 -2.22 -14.11 -5.23
N ALA A 93 -2.76 -13.52 -4.16
CA ALA A 93 -3.34 -12.18 -4.21
C ALA A 93 -2.33 -11.13 -4.67
N ARG A 94 -1.09 -11.18 -4.15
CA ARG A 94 0.01 -10.28 -4.57
C ARG A 94 0.41 -10.47 -6.03
N LEU A 95 0.40 -11.70 -6.53
CA LEU A 95 0.65 -11.99 -7.94
C LEU A 95 -0.44 -11.38 -8.83
N ILE A 96 -1.70 -11.45 -8.40
CA ILE A 96 -2.85 -10.84 -9.11
C ILE A 96 -2.77 -9.32 -9.05
N GLU A 97 -2.41 -8.71 -7.92
CA GLU A 97 -2.23 -7.25 -7.85
C GLU A 97 -1.20 -6.73 -8.85
N ARG A 98 -0.11 -7.51 -9.06
CA ARG A 98 0.93 -7.19 -10.05
C ARG A 98 0.46 -7.43 -11.49
N ASN A 99 -0.33 -8.48 -11.72
CA ASN A 99 -0.84 -8.86 -13.04
C ASN A 99 -2.36 -9.17 -13.00
N PRO A 100 -3.22 -8.13 -12.94
CA PRO A 100 -4.66 -8.32 -12.70
C PRO A 100 -5.39 -9.08 -13.81
N HIS A 101 -4.83 -9.11 -15.02
CA HIS A 101 -5.42 -9.70 -16.21
C HIS A 101 -4.83 -11.08 -16.56
N ASN A 102 -4.05 -11.69 -15.66
CA ASN A 102 -3.51 -13.03 -15.92
C ASN A 102 -4.60 -14.09 -15.64
N PRO A 103 -5.11 -14.77 -16.68
CA PRO A 103 -6.19 -15.75 -16.53
C PRO A 103 -5.80 -16.95 -15.67
N GLU A 104 -4.52 -17.35 -15.67
CA GLU A 104 -4.04 -18.47 -14.85
C GLU A 104 -4.17 -18.17 -13.36
N LEU A 105 -3.81 -16.95 -12.94
CA LEU A 105 -3.87 -16.55 -11.53
C LEU A 105 -5.31 -16.43 -11.03
N LEU A 106 -6.21 -15.93 -11.88
CA LEU A 106 -7.64 -15.83 -11.57
C LEU A 106 -8.28 -17.21 -11.44
N GLN A 107 -8.00 -18.12 -12.38
CA GLN A 107 -8.48 -19.51 -12.31
C GLN A 107 -7.96 -20.22 -11.06
N LEU A 108 -6.68 -20.04 -10.72
CA LEU A 108 -6.08 -20.67 -9.55
C LEU A 108 -6.71 -20.14 -8.25
N ARG A 109 -7.03 -18.84 -8.19
CA ARG A 109 -7.71 -18.24 -7.03
C ARG A 109 -9.09 -18.86 -6.83
N ASP A 110 -9.87 -18.96 -7.90
CA ASP A 110 -11.24 -19.49 -7.83
C ASP A 110 -11.21 -20.97 -7.40
N LYS A 111 -10.27 -21.76 -7.96
CA LYS A 111 -10.04 -23.14 -7.55
C LYS A 111 -9.71 -23.26 -6.05
N TRP A 112 -8.73 -22.50 -5.56
CA TRP A 112 -8.32 -22.53 -4.16
C TRP A 112 -9.38 -21.99 -3.20
N GLN A 113 -10.26 -21.09 -3.64
CA GLN A 113 -11.41 -20.68 -2.83
C GLN A 113 -12.39 -21.83 -2.65
N THR A 114 -12.71 -22.57 -3.72
CA THR A 114 -13.62 -23.71 -3.66
C THR A 114 -13.08 -24.88 -2.84
N GLU A 115 -11.77 -25.16 -2.92
CA GLU A 115 -11.15 -26.29 -2.20
C GLU A 115 -11.01 -26.07 -0.69
N THR A 116 -10.98 -24.83 -0.21
CA THR A 116 -10.91 -24.55 1.24
C THR A 116 -12.28 -24.35 1.89
N THR A 117 -13.35 -24.22 1.09
CA THR A 117 -14.73 -24.08 1.60
C THR A 117 -15.52 -25.40 1.62
N ALA A 118 -14.93 -26.47 1.09
CA ALA A 118 -15.46 -27.83 1.13
C ALA A 118 -14.86 -28.63 2.30
#